data_AF-A0A6G1JBK2-F1
#
_entry.id   AF-A0A6G1JBK2-F1
#
_cell.length_a   1.000
_cell.length_b   1.000
_cell.length_c   1.000
_cell.angle_alpha   90.00
_cell.angle_beta   90.00
_cell.angle_gamma   90.00
#
_symmetry.space_group_name_H-M   'P 1'
#
loop_
_entity.id
_entity.type
_entity.pdbx_description
1 polymer ?
#
loop_
_entity_poly.entity_id
_entity_poly.type
_entity_poly.pdbx_seq_one_letter_code
_entity_poly.pdbx_strand_id
1 'polypeptide(L)'
;MLVLGITIVLYVMAAQKGYWSGDGPIQDGFTYNPTFTANKYEALCYVIPIIAFGFLGVETFAATAFEARSSRSLRFPSQTIAYFTLGLYFLCLLGQCLNVSWLSDHLPLIYGGIGDSITDTKDLMNPRSSSLTVIALWDWGQKGLAGFLNGAMIFSVMSASNTSLYVASRTLYGLALDVPTTSRAGRMLHSFSVVVPQTGVPARALIFSAMAFFWLPFVNLKQGYAVQYVSLHFPTLHTTLQANTNSFQLIEIVQISSSVSCLIVWAALSCAYLRYYLWLKKCKDHLQEEYAQFVRSTKTYKPFTLLAFAQPLPALTSLAGCLVVFAFCSATWWNSPVTFSKVAIGYAAPIILLAFFIIFKLINRRLWVRTGTDFTKLSQTLDRLKWYKPDEVSPREEQMEATRVLSPPLAASSTVLGSHGNLESPKFAQVTTSGYGQA
;
A
#
# COMPACT_ATOMS: atom_id res chain seq x y z
N MET A 1 15.34 -8.32 -5.81
CA MET A 1 16.50 -8.62 -6.69
C MET A 1 17.24 -7.37 -7.12
N LEU A 2 16.59 -6.33 -7.68
CA LEU A 2 17.25 -5.07 -8.04
C LEU A 2 18.03 -4.44 -6.87
N VAL A 3 17.39 -4.32 -5.70
CA VAL A 3 18.04 -3.76 -4.49
C VAL A 3 19.28 -4.54 -4.09
N LEU A 4 19.22 -5.87 -4.07
CA LEU A 4 20.39 -6.71 -3.77
C LEU A 4 21.55 -6.47 -4.76
N GLY A 5 21.25 -6.41 -6.07
CA GLY A 5 22.26 -6.11 -7.08
C GLY A 5 22.89 -4.74 -6.91
N ILE A 6 22.08 -3.71 -6.64
CA ILE A 6 22.54 -2.36 -6.31
C ILE A 6 23.48 -2.39 -5.10
N THR A 7 23.05 -3.03 -4.02
CA THR A 7 23.80 -3.14 -2.78
C THR A 7 25.18 -3.74 -3.05
N ILE A 8 25.26 -4.86 -3.76
CA ILE A 8 26.53 -5.52 -4.10
C ILE A 8 27.45 -4.57 -4.88
N VAL A 9 26.92 -3.89 -5.90
CA VAL A 9 27.71 -2.94 -6.71
C VAL A 9 28.26 -1.79 -5.86
N LEU A 10 27.44 -1.22 -4.97
CA LEU A 10 27.87 -0.14 -4.07
C LEU A 10 28.98 -0.59 -3.11
N TYR A 11 28.92 -1.80 -2.56
CA TYR A 11 29.99 -2.32 -1.70
C TYR A 11 31.28 -2.62 -2.46
N VAL A 12 31.18 -3.17 -3.68
CA VAL A 12 32.36 -3.39 -4.52
C VAL A 12 33.04 -2.06 -4.86
N MET A 13 32.25 -1.04 -5.18
CA MET A 13 32.76 0.31 -5.45
C MET A 13 33.44 0.93 -4.23
N ALA A 14 32.81 0.84 -3.05
CA ALA A 14 33.39 1.34 -1.81
C ALA A 14 34.71 0.63 -1.47
N ALA A 15 34.79 -0.68 -1.70
CA ALA A 15 35.99 -1.48 -1.48
C ALA A 15 37.13 -1.09 -2.44
N GLN A 16 36.83 -0.86 -3.72
CA GLN A 16 37.83 -0.48 -4.72
C GLN A 16 38.39 0.93 -4.51
N LYS A 17 37.54 1.88 -4.12
CA LYS A 17 37.95 3.27 -3.89
C LYS A 17 38.55 3.51 -2.49
N GLY A 18 38.54 2.51 -1.60
CA GLY A 18 39.06 2.66 -0.24
C GLY A 18 38.23 3.59 0.65
N TYR A 19 36.98 3.88 0.26
CA TYR A 19 36.09 4.79 0.98
C TYR A 19 35.66 4.29 2.37
N TRP A 20 36.02 3.05 2.71
CA TRP A 20 35.87 2.54 4.06
C TRP A 20 36.92 3.13 5.05
N SER A 21 38.05 3.65 4.57
CA SER A 21 39.15 4.17 5.40
C SER A 21 39.36 5.68 5.26
N GLY A 22 39.71 6.33 6.37
CA GLY A 22 40.27 7.69 6.50
C GLY A 22 39.43 8.87 6.02
N ASP A 23 39.07 8.90 4.74
CA ASP A 23 38.56 10.08 4.04
C ASP A 23 37.20 9.84 3.35
N GLY A 24 36.54 8.74 3.71
CA GLY A 24 35.23 8.38 3.16
C GLY A 24 34.09 9.28 3.67
N PRO A 25 33.03 9.50 2.88
CA PRO A 25 31.87 10.31 3.27
C PRO A 25 31.20 9.91 4.59
N ILE A 26 31.35 8.65 5.00
CA ILE A 26 30.78 8.11 6.24
C ILE A 26 31.46 8.68 7.50
N GLN A 27 32.70 9.18 7.41
CA GLN A 27 33.45 9.69 8.56
C GLN A 27 32.95 11.04 9.06
N ASP A 28 32.29 11.81 8.20
CA ASP A 28 31.66 13.09 8.56
C ASP A 28 30.57 12.92 9.64
N GLY A 29 30.05 11.71 9.81
CA GLY A 29 29.05 11.37 10.80
C GLY A 29 27.70 12.06 10.56
N PHE A 30 26.96 12.34 11.64
CA PHE A 30 25.66 13.02 11.54
C PHE A 30 25.84 14.55 11.43
N THR A 31 25.87 15.01 10.18
CA THR A 31 25.89 16.42 9.78
C THR A 31 24.50 16.88 9.33
N TYR A 32 24.31 18.20 9.28
CA TYR A 32 23.08 18.84 8.79
C TYR A 32 23.46 20.09 8.02
N ASN A 33 22.62 20.46 7.06
CA ASN A 33 22.82 21.69 6.30
C ASN A 33 22.08 22.85 7.00
N PRO A 34 22.79 23.89 7.48
CA PRO A 34 22.19 25.01 8.21
C PRO A 34 21.24 25.85 7.35
N THR A 35 21.32 25.74 6.02
CA THR A 35 20.40 26.41 5.08
C THR A 35 18.98 25.86 5.19
N PHE A 36 18.81 24.59 5.61
CA PHE A 36 17.52 23.90 5.61
C PHE A 36 17.00 23.55 7.00
N THR A 37 17.89 23.37 7.97
CA THR A 37 17.51 22.96 9.33
C THR A 37 18.35 23.72 10.35
N ALA A 38 17.72 24.17 11.42
CA ALA A 38 18.44 24.91 12.47
C ALA A 38 19.26 23.96 13.35
N ASN A 39 18.81 22.71 13.49
CA ASN A 39 19.39 21.75 14.42
C ASN A 39 19.44 20.31 13.86
N LYS A 40 20.40 19.51 14.33
CA LYS A 40 20.52 18.07 14.02
C LYS A 40 19.27 17.26 14.33
N TYR A 41 18.60 17.58 15.45
CA TYR A 41 17.39 16.88 15.88
C TYR A 41 16.20 17.15 14.96
N GLU A 42 16.13 18.34 14.38
CA GLU A 42 15.10 18.71 13.41
C GLU A 42 15.28 17.93 12.10
N ALA A 43 16.51 17.83 11.61
CA ALA A 43 16.85 16.98 10.47
C ALA A 43 16.43 15.52 10.72
N LEU A 44 16.63 15.01 11.94
CA LEU A 44 16.19 13.66 12.32
C LEU A 44 14.65 13.53 12.30
N CYS A 45 13.91 14.53 12.76
CA CYS A 45 12.45 14.55 12.70
C CYS A 45 11.92 14.52 11.25
N TYR A 46 12.64 15.11 10.29
CA TYR A 46 12.29 15.04 8.87
C TYR A 46 12.47 13.66 8.25
N VAL A 47 13.54 12.97 8.65
CA VAL A 47 13.90 11.68 8.07
C VAL A 47 12.96 10.56 8.53
N ILE A 48 12.41 10.65 9.76
CA ILE A 48 11.54 9.61 10.33
C ILE A 48 10.31 9.31 9.44
N PRO A 49 9.48 10.29 9.03
CA PRO A 49 8.36 10.03 8.13
C PRO A 49 8.77 9.50 6.76
N ILE A 50 9.86 10.01 6.18
CA ILE A 50 10.36 9.57 4.86
C ILE A 50 10.73 8.09 4.91
N ILE A 51 11.44 7.65 5.95
CA ILE A 51 11.75 6.23 6.16
C ILE A 51 10.47 5.41 6.34
N ALA A 52 9.53 5.89 7.16
CA ALA A 52 8.27 5.19 7.41
C ALA A 52 7.47 4.98 6.11
N PHE A 53 7.44 5.98 5.22
CA PHE A 53 6.78 5.88 3.93
C PHE A 53 7.45 4.87 2.98
N GLY A 54 8.74 4.60 3.16
CA GLY A 54 9.45 3.54 2.43
C GLY A 54 8.90 2.14 2.72
N PHE A 55 8.26 1.91 3.88
CA PHE A 55 7.67 0.62 4.25
C PHE A 55 6.23 0.43 3.78
N LEU A 56 5.68 1.37 3.02
CA LEU A 56 4.34 1.24 2.44
C LEU A 56 4.27 0.07 1.44
N GLY A 57 3.09 -0.56 1.35
CA GLY A 57 2.84 -1.67 0.43
C GLY A 57 2.89 -3.06 1.06
N VAL A 58 3.29 -3.19 2.35
CA VAL A 58 3.22 -4.46 3.09
C VAL A 58 1.78 -4.99 3.23
N GLU A 59 0.78 -4.11 3.16
CA GLU A 59 -0.65 -4.46 3.15
C GLU A 59 -1.07 -5.21 1.88
N THR A 60 -0.30 -5.11 0.79
CA THR A 60 -0.56 -5.82 -0.46
C THR A 60 -0.63 -7.34 -0.24
N PHE A 61 0.20 -7.87 0.67
CA PHE A 61 0.18 -9.30 1.02
C PHE A 61 -1.12 -9.71 1.71
N ALA A 62 -1.75 -8.81 2.46
CA ALA A 62 -3.05 -9.08 3.07
C ALA A 62 -4.16 -9.06 2.03
N ALA A 63 -4.10 -8.16 1.05
CA ALA A 63 -5.06 -8.10 -0.05
C ALA A 63 -5.01 -9.38 -0.91
N THR A 64 -3.81 -9.88 -1.23
CA THR A 64 -3.64 -11.13 -1.99
C THR A 64 -3.96 -12.38 -1.19
N ALA A 65 -3.94 -12.32 0.14
CA ALA A 65 -4.30 -13.45 0.99
C ALA A 65 -5.76 -13.89 0.84
N PHE A 66 -6.66 -12.99 0.44
CA PHE A 66 -8.07 -13.33 0.18
C PHE A 66 -8.29 -14.04 -1.17
N GLU A 67 -7.28 -14.07 -2.04
CA GLU A 67 -7.37 -14.66 -3.38
C GLU A 67 -6.52 -15.92 -3.52
N ALA A 68 -5.62 -16.15 -2.58
CA ALA A 68 -4.82 -17.36 -2.58
C ALA A 68 -5.68 -18.58 -2.27
N ARG A 69 -5.38 -19.67 -2.96
CA ARG A 69 -6.01 -20.99 -2.72
C ARG A 69 -5.90 -21.45 -1.27
N SER A 70 -4.87 -21.03 -0.56
CA SER A 70 -4.73 -21.26 0.88
C SER A 70 -4.15 -20.02 1.55
N SER A 71 -4.96 -19.33 2.35
CA SER A 71 -4.49 -18.20 3.16
C SER A 71 -3.41 -18.60 4.18
N ARG A 72 -3.23 -19.90 4.47
CA ARG A 72 -2.23 -20.39 5.43
C ARG A 72 -0.81 -20.30 4.89
N SER A 73 -0.59 -20.55 3.60
CA SER A 73 0.75 -20.52 3.00
C SER A 73 1.33 -19.11 2.90
N LEU A 74 0.48 -18.08 2.83
CA LEU A 74 0.89 -16.68 2.74
C LEU A 74 1.26 -16.03 4.08
N ARG A 75 0.95 -16.67 5.22
CA ARG A 75 1.18 -16.08 6.55
C ARG A 75 2.66 -16.01 6.94
N PHE A 76 3.49 -16.94 6.48
CA PHE A 76 4.93 -16.92 6.75
C PHE A 76 5.66 -15.88 5.88
N PRO A 77 5.47 -15.86 4.55
CA PRO A 77 6.03 -14.81 3.70
C PRO A 77 5.67 -13.39 4.14
N SER A 78 4.42 -13.16 4.58
CA SER A 78 3.97 -11.83 4.99
C SER A 78 4.62 -11.30 6.27
N GLN A 79 5.10 -12.17 7.15
CA GLN A 79 5.85 -11.76 8.35
C GLN A 79 7.33 -11.58 8.05
N THR A 80 7.93 -12.50 7.28
CA THR A 80 9.36 -12.50 6.98
C THR A 80 9.75 -11.34 6.06
N ILE A 81 8.86 -10.93 5.15
CA ILE A 81 9.16 -9.88 4.17
C ILE A 81 9.51 -8.55 4.83
N ALA A 82 8.87 -8.17 5.93
CA ALA A 82 9.16 -6.89 6.61
C ALA A 82 10.60 -6.85 7.14
N TYR A 83 11.06 -7.94 7.77
CA TYR A 83 12.43 -8.04 8.26
C TYR A 83 13.45 -8.11 7.11
N PHE A 84 13.11 -8.84 6.05
CA PHE A 84 13.96 -8.92 4.86
C PHE A 84 14.12 -7.55 4.19
N THR A 85 13.01 -6.82 3.99
CA THR A 85 13.02 -5.46 3.45
C THR A 85 13.80 -4.50 4.34
N LEU A 86 13.64 -4.57 5.67
CA LEU A 86 14.42 -3.77 6.61
C LEU A 86 15.93 -4.02 6.44
N GLY A 87 16.35 -5.29 6.38
CA GLY A 87 17.75 -5.66 6.16
C GLY A 87 18.28 -5.13 4.83
N LEU A 88 17.50 -5.26 3.75
CA LEU A 88 17.89 -4.75 2.44
C LEU A 88 17.99 -3.22 2.41
N TYR A 89 17.03 -2.51 3.01
CA TYR A 89 17.06 -1.04 3.09
C TYR A 89 18.25 -0.56 3.91
N PHE A 90 18.55 -1.21 5.02
CA PHE A 90 19.73 -0.92 5.83
C PHE A 90 21.02 -1.11 5.03
N LEU A 91 21.19 -2.27 4.36
CA LEU A 91 22.39 -2.55 3.58
C LEU A 91 22.54 -1.62 2.38
N CYS A 92 21.44 -1.25 1.72
CA CYS A 92 21.42 -0.31 0.60
C CYS A 92 21.79 1.11 1.07
N LEU A 93 21.19 1.58 2.18
CA LEU A 93 21.50 2.87 2.77
C LEU A 93 22.96 2.96 3.18
N LEU A 94 23.48 1.93 3.86
CA LEU A 94 24.89 1.86 4.23
C LEU A 94 25.80 1.91 2.99
N GLY A 95 25.45 1.18 1.92
CA GLY A 95 26.14 1.25 0.65
C GLY A 95 26.13 2.65 0.02
N GLN A 96 25.03 3.40 0.13
CA GLN A 96 24.94 4.78 -0.37
C GLN A 96 25.78 5.74 0.48
N CYS A 97 25.70 5.64 1.82
CA CYS A 97 26.49 6.45 2.76
C CYS A 97 28.00 6.29 2.60
N LEU A 98 28.46 5.10 2.17
CA LEU A 98 29.88 4.86 1.92
C LEU A 98 30.40 5.53 0.64
N ASN A 99 29.52 5.86 -0.32
CA ASN A 99 29.94 6.22 -1.67
C ASN A 99 29.59 7.66 -2.08
N VAL A 100 28.58 8.26 -1.47
CA VAL A 100 28.07 9.58 -1.85
C VAL A 100 28.33 10.59 -0.74
N SER A 101 28.95 11.72 -1.10
CA SER A 101 29.13 12.84 -0.16
C SER A 101 27.82 13.61 0.02
N TRP A 102 27.52 13.96 1.28
CA TRP A 102 26.35 14.75 1.66
C TRP A 102 26.41 16.20 1.16
N LEU A 103 27.58 16.66 0.71
CA LEU A 103 27.81 18.01 0.15
C LEU A 103 27.53 18.09 -1.36
N SER A 104 27.23 16.98 -2.04
CA SER A 104 27.07 17.03 -3.50
C SER A 104 25.76 17.72 -3.91
N ASP A 105 25.86 18.67 -4.84
CA ASP A 105 24.74 19.49 -5.35
C ASP A 105 23.68 18.66 -6.11
N HIS A 106 23.97 17.39 -6.40
CA HIS A 106 23.06 16.45 -7.05
C HIS A 106 22.08 15.75 -6.08
N LEU A 107 22.22 15.95 -4.76
CA LEU A 107 21.30 15.34 -3.80
C LEU A 107 19.89 15.93 -3.90
N PRO A 108 18.84 15.09 -3.73
CA PRO A 108 17.48 15.59 -3.65
C PRO A 108 17.33 16.46 -2.41
N LEU A 109 17.02 17.73 -2.63
CA LEU A 109 16.63 18.66 -1.58
C LEU A 109 15.29 18.20 -0.99
N ILE A 110 15.23 18.08 0.33
CA ILE A 110 13.99 17.77 1.05
C ILE A 110 13.08 18.99 0.91
N TYR A 111 11.91 18.83 0.28
CA TYR A 111 10.95 19.91 0.01
C TYR A 111 11.53 21.05 -0.81
N GLY A 112 11.97 20.75 -2.04
CA GLY A 112 12.57 21.69 -3.01
C GLY A 112 12.45 23.14 -2.59
N GLY A 113 13.47 23.61 -1.85
CA GLY A 113 13.50 24.83 -1.04
C GLY A 113 12.19 25.57 -0.91
N ILE A 114 11.40 25.27 0.13
CA ILE A 114 10.32 26.18 0.55
C ILE A 114 10.93 27.35 1.31
N GLY A 115 11.67 28.16 0.55
CA GLY A 115 12.43 29.36 0.90
C GLY A 115 13.24 29.77 -0.33
N ASP A 116 13.09 31.02 -0.75
CA ASP A 116 13.56 31.78 -1.93
C ASP A 116 14.95 31.54 -2.57
N SER A 117 15.59 30.39 -2.39
CA SER A 117 16.93 30.15 -2.94
C SER A 117 17.13 28.67 -3.24
N ILE A 118 16.46 28.17 -4.28
CA ILE A 118 16.84 26.91 -4.91
C ILE A 118 17.82 27.28 -6.01
N THR A 119 19.08 26.92 -5.83
CA THR A 119 20.09 26.96 -6.88
C THR A 119 19.54 26.26 -8.12
N ASP A 120 19.61 26.98 -9.24
CA ASP A 120 19.05 26.61 -10.52
C ASP A 120 19.64 25.27 -10.97
N THR A 121 18.88 24.18 -10.80
CA THR A 121 19.23 22.84 -11.33
C THR A 121 19.34 22.81 -12.86
N LYS A 122 19.12 23.94 -13.55
CA LYS A 122 19.42 24.12 -14.97
C LYS A 122 20.92 24.05 -15.30
N ASP A 123 21.80 24.28 -14.32
CA ASP A 123 23.26 24.27 -14.53
C ASP A 123 23.99 23.00 -14.08
N LEU A 124 23.30 22.01 -13.51
CA LEU A 124 23.92 20.73 -13.14
C LEU A 124 24.12 19.85 -14.38
N MET A 125 25.28 20.04 -15.03
CA MET A 125 25.80 19.18 -16.10
C MET A 125 26.01 17.76 -15.56
N ASN A 126 25.13 16.83 -15.95
CA ASN A 126 25.28 15.37 -15.94
C ASN A 126 25.82 14.73 -14.63
N PRO A 127 25.02 13.94 -13.88
CA PRO A 127 23.79 13.28 -14.30
C PRO A 127 22.49 14.04 -13.94
N ARG A 128 21.48 14.00 -14.81
CA ARG A 128 20.13 14.56 -14.56
C ARG A 128 19.26 13.70 -13.62
N SER A 129 19.87 12.92 -12.73
CA SER A 129 19.18 12.02 -11.81
C SER A 129 19.44 12.44 -10.37
N SER A 130 18.39 12.49 -9.56
CA SER A 130 18.47 12.73 -8.11
C SER A 130 18.60 11.43 -7.29
N SER A 131 18.78 10.28 -7.96
CA SER A 131 18.98 9.01 -7.26
C SER A 131 20.42 8.88 -6.80
N LEU A 132 20.63 8.76 -5.48
CA LEU A 132 21.96 8.60 -4.88
C LEU A 132 22.76 7.46 -5.52
N THR A 133 22.11 6.35 -5.84
CA THR A 133 22.79 5.21 -6.47
C THR A 133 23.25 5.55 -7.90
N VAL A 134 22.46 6.28 -8.68
CA VAL A 134 22.83 6.66 -10.06
C VAL A 134 23.97 7.67 -10.04
N ILE A 135 23.93 8.63 -9.12
CA ILE A 135 24.99 9.62 -8.90
C ILE A 135 26.30 8.89 -8.55
N ALA A 136 26.27 7.97 -7.58
CA ALA A 136 27.45 7.23 -7.16
C ALA A 136 28.10 6.43 -8.31
N LEU A 137 27.30 5.79 -9.17
CA LEU A 137 27.81 5.05 -10.33
C LEU A 137 28.33 5.97 -11.43
N TRP A 138 27.72 7.14 -11.59
CA TRP A 138 28.15 8.15 -12.55
C TRP A 138 29.52 8.71 -12.17
N ASP A 139 29.72 9.03 -10.89
CA ASP A 139 30.98 9.51 -10.31
C ASP A 139 32.08 8.43 -10.29
N TRP A 140 31.69 7.17 -10.42
CA TRP A 140 32.61 6.05 -10.64
C TRP A 140 33.02 5.87 -12.12
N GLY A 141 32.44 6.64 -13.04
CA GLY A 141 32.76 6.59 -14.47
C GLY A 141 32.02 5.50 -15.24
N GLN A 142 31.19 4.68 -14.58
CA GLN A 142 30.43 3.58 -15.19
C GLN A 142 29.07 4.05 -15.71
N LYS A 143 29.09 4.96 -16.70
CA LYS A 143 27.89 5.61 -17.27
C LYS A 143 26.86 4.61 -17.83
N GLY A 144 27.32 3.50 -18.42
CA GLY A 144 26.44 2.46 -18.95
C GLY A 144 25.63 1.75 -17.85
N LEU A 145 26.28 1.44 -16.73
CA LEU A 145 25.62 0.80 -15.58
C LEU A 145 24.66 1.77 -14.88
N ALA A 146 25.04 3.06 -14.79
CA ALA A 146 24.15 4.11 -14.29
C ALA A 146 22.87 4.23 -15.13
N GLY A 147 22.99 4.19 -16.46
CA GLY A 147 21.85 4.21 -17.39
C GLY A 147 20.96 2.97 -17.27
N PHE A 148 21.57 1.78 -17.22
CA PHE A 148 20.84 0.52 -16.99
C PHE A 148 20.06 0.56 -15.68
N LEU A 149 20.68 1.05 -14.60
CA LEU A 149 20.05 1.12 -13.31
C LEU A 149 18.87 2.10 -13.28
N ASN A 150 19.02 3.26 -13.91
CA ASN A 150 17.92 4.21 -14.08
C ASN A 150 16.73 3.56 -14.80
N GLY A 151 16.99 2.82 -15.90
CA GLY A 151 15.95 2.06 -16.61
C GLY A 151 15.30 0.99 -15.73
N ALA A 152 16.09 0.25 -14.95
CA ALA A 152 15.59 -0.78 -14.03
C ALA A 152 14.73 -0.18 -12.90
N MET A 153 15.08 1.00 -12.38
CA MET A 153 14.24 1.71 -11.41
C MET A 153 12.91 2.16 -12.02
N ILE A 154 12.91 2.69 -13.25
CA ILE A 154 11.67 3.04 -13.96
C ILE A 154 10.77 1.81 -14.12
N PHE A 155 11.34 0.68 -14.56
CA PHE A 155 10.61 -0.58 -14.66
C PHE A 155 10.04 -1.05 -13.31
N SER A 156 10.84 -0.94 -12.24
CA SER A 156 10.40 -1.29 -10.89
C SER A 156 9.23 -0.41 -10.42
N VAL A 157 9.28 0.90 -10.67
CA VAL A 157 8.20 1.84 -10.31
C VAL A 157 6.94 1.54 -11.11
N MET A 158 7.04 1.23 -12.41
CA MET A 158 5.89 0.83 -13.23
C MET A 158 5.24 -0.46 -12.71
N SER A 159 6.04 -1.47 -12.35
CA SER A 159 5.54 -2.73 -11.77
C SER A 159 4.84 -2.52 -10.42
N ALA A 160 5.43 -1.72 -9.53
CA ALA A 160 4.84 -1.36 -8.24
C ALA A 160 3.54 -0.56 -8.40
N SER A 161 3.48 0.33 -9.39
CA SER A 161 2.29 1.13 -9.71
C SER A 161 1.13 0.26 -10.19
N ASN A 162 1.41 -0.72 -11.07
CA ASN A 162 0.40 -1.68 -11.53
C ASN A 162 -0.15 -2.53 -10.38
N THR A 163 0.72 -2.94 -9.46
CA THR A 163 0.31 -3.69 -8.26
C THR A 163 -0.56 -2.81 -7.34
N SER A 164 -0.20 -1.55 -7.15
CA SER A 164 -0.98 -0.62 -6.34
C SER A 164 -2.35 -0.34 -6.96
N LEU A 165 -2.43 -0.20 -8.28
CA LEU A 165 -3.69 -0.06 -9.02
C LEU A 165 -4.58 -1.29 -8.86
N TYR A 166 -3.98 -2.48 -8.89
CA TYR A 166 -4.68 -3.75 -8.63
C TYR A 166 -5.30 -3.77 -7.23
N VAL A 167 -4.51 -3.48 -6.19
CA VAL A 167 -4.95 -3.47 -4.79
C VAL A 167 -6.03 -2.41 -4.56
N ALA A 168 -5.86 -1.20 -5.11
CA ALA A 168 -6.83 -0.13 -4.99
C ALA A 168 -8.20 -0.53 -5.59
N SER A 169 -8.19 -1.17 -6.77
CA SER A 169 -9.41 -1.63 -7.45
C SER A 169 -10.18 -2.67 -6.62
N ARG A 170 -9.47 -3.63 -6.01
CA ARG A 170 -10.06 -4.67 -5.14
C ARG A 170 -10.58 -4.10 -3.83
N THR A 171 -9.86 -3.15 -3.25
CA THR A 171 -10.30 -2.46 -2.03
C THR A 171 -11.57 -1.66 -2.28
N LEU A 172 -11.62 -0.91 -3.39
CA LEU A 172 -12.81 -0.15 -3.78
C LEU A 172 -14.00 -1.07 -4.09
N TYR A 173 -13.76 -2.18 -4.77
CA TYR A 173 -14.77 -3.22 -5.02
C TYR A 173 -15.34 -3.78 -3.71
N GLY A 174 -14.47 -4.15 -2.75
CA GLY A 174 -14.88 -4.68 -1.45
C GLY A 174 -15.68 -3.66 -0.63
N LEU A 175 -15.28 -2.38 -0.67
CA LEU A 175 -16.03 -1.29 -0.04
C LEU A 175 -17.39 -1.07 -0.69
N ALA A 176 -17.48 -1.15 -2.02
CA ALA A 176 -18.72 -0.95 -2.77
C ALA A 176 -19.76 -2.07 -2.54
N LEU A 177 -19.31 -3.29 -2.25
CA LEU A 177 -20.16 -4.46 -2.03
C LEU A 177 -21.02 -4.35 -0.76
N ASP A 178 -20.47 -3.71 0.28
CA ASP A 178 -21.09 -3.58 1.60
C ASP A 178 -21.96 -2.31 1.74
N VAL A 179 -22.12 -1.52 0.67
CA VAL A 179 -22.82 -0.23 0.71
C VAL A 179 -24.31 -0.38 0.35
N PRO A 180 -25.25 0.10 1.21
CA PRO A 180 -26.67 0.04 0.90
C PRO A 180 -27.05 0.95 -0.27
N THR A 181 -27.87 0.45 -1.19
CA THR A 181 -28.31 1.13 -2.43
C THR A 181 -29.41 2.18 -2.23
N THR A 182 -29.71 2.54 -0.98
CA THR A 182 -30.86 3.39 -0.61
C THR A 182 -30.73 4.84 -1.10
N SER A 183 -29.50 5.37 -1.23
CA SER A 183 -29.23 6.74 -1.68
C SER A 183 -28.66 6.77 -3.12
N ARG A 184 -28.74 7.92 -3.80
CA ARG A 184 -28.11 8.11 -5.13
C ARG A 184 -26.59 7.87 -5.08
N ALA A 185 -25.94 8.34 -4.01
CA ALA A 185 -24.52 8.09 -3.76
C ALA A 185 -24.24 6.59 -3.53
N GLY A 186 -25.11 5.88 -2.79
CA GLY A 186 -25.02 4.43 -2.61
C GLY A 186 -25.18 3.66 -3.91
N ARG A 187 -26.09 4.08 -4.80
CA ARG A 187 -26.23 3.53 -6.16
C ARG A 187 -24.99 3.77 -7.03
N MET A 188 -24.39 4.96 -6.95
CA MET A 188 -23.14 5.25 -7.66
C MET A 188 -22.00 4.37 -7.14
N LEU A 189 -21.89 4.21 -5.82
CA LEU A 189 -20.84 3.41 -5.21
C LEU A 189 -21.01 1.91 -5.52
N HIS A 190 -22.24 1.41 -5.50
CA HIS A 190 -22.58 0.05 -5.93
C HIS A 190 -22.28 -0.19 -7.43
N SER A 191 -22.22 0.85 -8.26
CA SER A 191 -21.77 0.70 -9.65
C SER A 191 -20.33 0.17 -9.74
N PHE A 192 -19.50 0.44 -8.73
CA PHE A 192 -18.13 -0.07 -8.65
C PHE A 192 -18.04 -1.54 -8.19
N SER A 193 -19.12 -2.15 -7.71
CA SER A 193 -19.17 -3.58 -7.35
C SER A 193 -19.53 -4.49 -8.54
N VAL A 194 -19.65 -3.94 -9.76
CA VAL A 194 -19.95 -4.74 -10.94
C VAL A 194 -18.67 -5.41 -11.47
N VAL A 195 -18.68 -6.73 -11.45
CA VAL A 195 -17.60 -7.58 -11.99
C VAL A 195 -17.89 -7.95 -13.44
N VAL A 196 -16.87 -7.95 -14.29
CA VAL A 196 -17.01 -8.46 -15.66
C VAL A 196 -17.08 -10.00 -15.62
N PRO A 197 -18.16 -10.63 -16.12
CA PRO A 197 -18.40 -12.07 -15.95
C PRO A 197 -17.36 -12.97 -16.63
N GLN A 198 -16.63 -12.47 -17.63
CA GLN A 198 -15.61 -13.26 -18.33
C GLN A 198 -14.24 -13.26 -17.64
N THR A 199 -13.90 -12.19 -16.91
CA THR A 199 -12.55 -12.02 -16.33
C THR A 199 -12.54 -12.00 -14.81
N GLY A 200 -13.69 -11.84 -14.16
CA GLY A 200 -13.74 -11.69 -12.71
C GLY A 200 -13.14 -10.36 -12.20
N VAL A 201 -12.82 -9.43 -13.10
CA VAL A 201 -12.16 -8.16 -12.75
C VAL A 201 -13.19 -7.04 -12.55
N PRO A 202 -13.08 -6.23 -11.47
CA PRO A 202 -13.92 -5.05 -11.27
C PRO A 202 -13.48 -3.91 -12.21
N ALA A 203 -13.85 -3.99 -13.49
CA ALA A 203 -13.37 -3.08 -14.53
C ALA A 203 -13.71 -1.60 -14.26
N ARG A 204 -14.89 -1.31 -13.70
CA ARG A 204 -15.30 0.07 -13.39
C ARG A 204 -14.44 0.69 -12.27
N ALA A 205 -14.13 -0.09 -11.23
CA ALA A 205 -13.27 0.36 -10.13
C ALA A 205 -11.82 0.60 -10.62
N LEU A 206 -11.33 -0.25 -11.52
CA LEU A 206 -10.01 -0.12 -12.12
C LEU A 206 -9.89 1.13 -12.99
N ILE A 207 -10.85 1.34 -13.91
CA ILE A 207 -10.86 2.54 -14.77
C ILE A 207 -10.94 3.80 -13.92
N PHE A 208 -11.80 3.83 -12.90
CA PHE A 208 -11.90 4.97 -12.00
C PHE A 208 -10.58 5.26 -11.30
N SER A 209 -9.92 4.23 -10.76
CA SER A 209 -8.62 4.37 -10.08
C SER A 209 -7.53 4.86 -11.04
N ALA A 210 -7.51 4.39 -12.29
CA ALA A 210 -6.56 4.84 -13.30
C ALA A 210 -6.82 6.30 -13.72
N MET A 211 -8.08 6.66 -13.97
CA MET A 211 -8.47 8.02 -14.35
C MET A 211 -8.18 9.04 -13.25
N ALA A 212 -8.32 8.66 -11.98
CA ALA A 212 -8.05 9.54 -10.84
C ALA A 212 -6.60 10.09 -10.82
N PHE A 213 -5.65 9.37 -11.43
CA PHE A 213 -4.24 9.75 -11.47
C PHE A 213 -3.68 10.02 -12.87
N PHE A 214 -4.47 9.76 -13.93
CA PHE A 214 -4.04 9.95 -15.32
C PHE A 214 -3.62 11.39 -15.64
N TRP A 215 -4.18 12.39 -14.95
CA TRP A 215 -3.86 13.80 -15.15
C TRP A 215 -2.50 14.22 -14.56
N LEU A 216 -1.97 13.48 -13.57
CA LEU A 216 -0.76 13.88 -12.83
C LEU A 216 0.47 14.06 -13.73
N PRO A 217 0.79 13.16 -14.68
CA PRO A 217 1.92 13.36 -15.59
C PRO A 217 1.78 14.62 -16.46
N PHE A 218 0.55 15.02 -16.80
CA PHE A 218 0.28 16.20 -17.62
C PHE A 218 0.41 17.51 -16.86
N VAL A 219 0.42 17.49 -15.52
CA VAL A 219 0.73 18.67 -14.68
C VAL A 219 2.17 19.15 -14.91
N ASN A 220 3.07 18.23 -15.27
CA ASN A 220 4.45 18.58 -15.62
C ASN A 220 4.59 19.21 -17.01
N LEU A 221 3.59 19.03 -17.89
CA LEU A 221 3.66 19.51 -19.28
C LEU A 221 3.12 20.94 -19.43
N LYS A 222 2.27 21.42 -18.51
CA LYS A 222 1.79 22.80 -18.51
C LYS A 222 2.72 23.70 -17.67
N GLN A 223 3.61 24.41 -18.35
CA GLN A 223 4.16 25.67 -17.83
C GLN A 223 3.00 26.66 -17.64
N GLY A 224 2.57 26.92 -16.39
CA GLY A 224 1.59 27.99 -16.14
C GLY A 224 0.62 27.83 -14.99
N TYR A 225 0.64 26.76 -14.19
CA TYR A 225 -0.10 26.78 -12.92
C TYR A 225 0.66 27.64 -11.91
N ALA A 226 0.40 28.94 -11.98
CA ALA A 226 0.74 29.90 -10.94
C ALA A 226 -0.21 29.65 -9.77
N VAL A 227 0.25 28.91 -8.76
CA VAL A 227 -0.18 29.25 -7.40
C VAL A 227 0.51 30.58 -7.11
N GLN A 228 -0.21 31.66 -7.39
CA GLN A 228 0.22 33.01 -7.13
C GLN A 228 0.35 33.19 -5.62
N TYR A 229 1.55 32.95 -5.09
CA TYR A 229 1.90 33.50 -3.79
C TYR A 229 1.88 35.03 -3.96
N VAL A 230 0.96 35.70 -3.26
CA VAL A 230 1.00 37.14 -3.09
C VAL A 230 2.25 37.43 -2.25
N SER A 231 3.39 37.54 -2.94
CA SER A 231 4.60 38.13 -2.39
C SER A 231 4.32 39.62 -2.28
N LEU A 232 4.13 40.07 -1.04
CA LEU A 232 3.84 41.45 -0.72
C LEU A 232 5.11 42.28 -0.92
N HIS A 233 5.27 42.75 -2.16
CA HIS A 233 5.97 43.96 -2.61
C HIS A 233 7.21 44.42 -1.82
N PHE A 234 8.41 44.13 -2.34
CA PHE A 234 9.60 44.97 -2.15
C PHE A 234 10.24 45.23 -3.53
N PRO A 235 10.34 46.49 -4.01
CA PRO A 235 10.77 46.76 -5.37
C PRO A 235 12.28 46.99 -5.43
N THR A 236 13.05 46.00 -5.86
CA THR A 236 14.34 46.29 -6.54
C THR A 236 14.71 45.19 -7.54
N LEU A 237 14.32 45.43 -8.79
CA LEU A 237 15.08 45.18 -10.02
C LEU A 237 15.96 43.91 -10.08
N HIS A 238 15.37 42.77 -10.48
CA HIS A 238 16.01 41.80 -11.39
C HIS A 238 14.91 40.94 -12.04
N THR A 239 14.49 41.31 -13.25
CA THR A 239 13.61 40.52 -14.11
C THR A 239 14.44 39.49 -14.88
N THR A 240 14.49 38.25 -14.40
CA THR A 240 14.93 37.08 -15.18
C THR A 240 14.02 35.89 -14.88
N LEU A 241 13.10 35.61 -15.81
CA LEU A 241 12.58 34.27 -16.18
C LEU A 241 12.51 33.20 -15.08
N GLN A 242 11.72 33.45 -14.02
CA GLN A 242 11.37 32.44 -13.02
C GLN A 242 10.22 31.56 -13.51
N ALA A 243 10.52 30.71 -14.50
CA ALA A 243 9.67 29.60 -14.90
C ALA A 243 10.33 28.29 -14.44
N ASN A 244 9.57 27.47 -13.70
CA ASN A 244 9.73 26.01 -13.49
C ASN A 244 9.95 25.51 -12.03
N THR A 245 9.02 25.77 -11.09
CA THR A 245 9.10 25.19 -9.72
C THR A 245 7.80 24.55 -9.21
N ASN A 246 6.62 24.90 -9.75
CA ASN A 246 5.33 24.51 -9.13
C ASN A 246 4.89 23.06 -9.43
N SER A 247 5.28 22.48 -10.58
CA SER A 247 4.81 21.13 -10.96
C SER A 247 5.47 20.00 -10.17
N PHE A 248 6.77 20.13 -9.86
CA PHE A 248 7.50 19.18 -9.02
C PHE A 248 6.94 19.17 -7.58
N GLN A 249 6.64 20.35 -7.05
CA GLN A 249 6.05 20.52 -5.72
C GLN A 249 4.69 19.82 -5.60
N LEU A 250 3.83 19.89 -6.63
CA LEU A 250 2.52 19.22 -6.61
C LEU A 250 2.63 17.69 -6.54
N ILE A 251 3.59 17.10 -7.24
CA ILE A 251 3.80 15.64 -7.22
C ILE A 251 4.30 15.21 -5.84
N GLU A 252 5.23 15.97 -5.26
CA GLU A 252 5.73 15.73 -3.90
C GLU A 252 4.60 15.85 -2.87
N ILE A 253 3.75 16.88 -2.97
CA ILE A 253 2.54 17.03 -2.15
C ILE A 253 1.64 15.79 -2.25
N VAL A 254 1.35 15.33 -3.46
CA VAL A 254 0.47 14.16 -3.69
C VAL A 254 1.11 12.88 -3.13
N GLN A 255 2.41 12.69 -3.30
CA GLN A 255 3.13 11.52 -2.78
C GLN A 255 3.08 11.47 -1.25
N ILE A 256 3.36 12.60 -0.58
CA ILE A 256 3.39 12.66 0.89
C ILE A 256 1.98 12.51 1.45
N SER A 257 1.00 13.21 0.88
CA SER A 257 -0.40 13.10 1.30
C SER A 257 -0.96 11.68 1.11
N SER A 258 -0.63 11.01 0.01
CA SER A 258 -0.95 9.58 -0.18
C SER A 258 -0.34 8.70 0.90
N SER A 259 0.93 8.94 1.24
CA SER A 259 1.66 8.18 2.26
C SER A 259 1.07 8.35 3.67
N VAL A 260 0.68 9.58 4.03
CA VAL A 260 -0.01 9.88 5.29
C VAL A 260 -1.38 9.19 5.35
N SER A 261 -2.08 9.06 4.22
CA SER A 261 -3.36 8.34 4.15
C SER A 261 -3.20 6.87 4.56
N CYS A 262 -2.13 6.21 4.11
CA CYS A 262 -1.82 4.84 4.51
C CYS A 262 -1.53 4.70 6.00
N LEU A 263 -0.85 5.66 6.64
CA LEU A 263 -0.64 5.66 8.09
C LEU A 263 -1.96 5.72 8.88
N ILE A 264 -2.92 6.51 8.40
CA ILE A 264 -4.25 6.57 9.01
C ILE A 264 -4.94 5.20 8.91
N VAL A 265 -4.82 4.53 7.76
CA VAL A 265 -5.36 3.18 7.57
C VAL A 265 -4.70 2.20 8.54
N TRP A 266 -3.37 2.21 8.69
CA TRP A 266 -2.65 1.36 9.64
C TRP A 266 -3.06 1.62 11.10
N ALA A 267 -3.22 2.89 11.48
CA ALA A 267 -3.73 3.27 12.79
C ALA A 267 -5.16 2.76 13.02
N ALA A 268 -6.03 2.90 12.01
CA ALA A 268 -7.40 2.42 12.06
C ALA A 268 -7.48 0.89 12.17
N LEU A 269 -6.67 0.15 11.40
CA LEU A 269 -6.56 -1.31 11.46
C LEU A 269 -6.09 -1.78 12.85
N SER A 270 -5.05 -1.13 13.40
CA SER A 270 -4.52 -1.43 14.73
C SER A 270 -5.56 -1.16 15.82
N CYS A 271 -6.28 -0.04 15.72
CA CYS A 271 -7.38 0.30 16.63
C CYS A 271 -8.55 -0.69 16.52
N ALA A 272 -8.95 -1.08 15.30
CA ALA A 272 -9.98 -2.08 15.07
C ALA A 272 -9.62 -3.43 15.70
N TYR A 273 -8.36 -3.85 15.52
CA TYR A 273 -7.84 -5.07 16.14
C TYR A 273 -7.85 -4.99 17.67
N LEU A 274 -7.41 -3.86 18.26
CA LEU A 274 -7.42 -3.68 19.71
C LEU A 274 -8.85 -3.74 20.27
N ARG A 275 -9.82 -3.11 19.58
CA ARG A 275 -11.23 -3.18 19.94
C ARG A 275 -11.78 -4.62 19.86
N TYR A 276 -11.45 -5.34 18.79
CA TYR A 276 -11.82 -6.75 18.64
C TYR A 276 -11.24 -7.61 19.77
N TYR A 277 -9.97 -7.43 20.10
CA TYR A 277 -9.29 -8.14 21.19
C TYR A 277 -9.94 -7.87 22.56
N LEU A 278 -10.23 -6.59 22.86
CA LEU A 278 -10.92 -6.21 24.09
C LEU A 278 -12.34 -6.78 24.16
N TRP A 279 -13.05 -6.85 23.03
CA TRP A 279 -14.39 -7.43 22.96
C TRP A 279 -14.37 -8.94 23.22
N LEU A 280 -13.45 -9.67 22.59
CA LEU A 280 -13.24 -11.10 22.87
C LEU A 280 -12.92 -11.36 24.35
N LYS A 281 -12.10 -10.50 24.97
CA LYS A 281 -11.75 -10.64 26.40
C LYS A 281 -12.97 -10.47 27.31
N LYS A 282 -13.90 -9.57 26.96
CA LYS A 282 -15.15 -9.35 27.73
C LYS A 282 -16.15 -10.50 27.60
N CYS A 283 -16.17 -11.20 26.48
CA CYS A 283 -17.10 -12.30 26.22
C CYS A 283 -16.45 -13.69 26.39
N LYS A 284 -15.31 -13.78 27.08
CA LYS A 284 -14.48 -15.00 27.17
C LYS A 284 -15.25 -16.21 27.69
N ASP A 285 -16.14 -16.01 28.66
CA ASP A 285 -16.84 -17.10 29.36
C ASP A 285 -17.83 -17.83 28.46
N HIS A 286 -18.38 -17.15 27.44
CA HIS A 286 -19.37 -17.71 26.51
C HIS A 286 -18.74 -18.25 25.21
N LEU A 287 -17.42 -18.07 25.02
CA LEU A 287 -16.72 -18.39 23.77
C LEU A 287 -16.06 -19.78 23.77
N GLN A 288 -16.04 -20.50 24.89
CA GLN A 288 -15.21 -21.70 25.07
C GLN A 288 -15.70 -22.95 24.31
N GLU A 289 -16.98 -23.04 23.95
CA GLU A 289 -17.55 -24.25 23.34
C GLU A 289 -17.61 -24.16 21.80
N GLU A 290 -18.38 -23.22 21.24
CA GLU A 290 -18.65 -23.19 19.78
C GLU A 290 -17.68 -22.33 18.97
N TYR A 291 -17.00 -21.38 19.63
CA TYR A 291 -16.13 -20.38 18.98
C TYR A 291 -14.67 -20.46 19.45
N ALA A 292 -14.24 -21.62 19.98
CA ALA A 292 -12.91 -21.84 20.52
C ALA A 292 -11.77 -21.48 19.54
N GLN A 293 -12.01 -21.59 18.23
CA GLN A 293 -11.08 -21.21 17.16
C GLN A 293 -10.70 -19.72 17.13
N PHE A 294 -11.56 -18.85 17.68
CA PHE A 294 -11.31 -17.40 17.76
C PHE A 294 -10.65 -17.00 19.08
N VAL A 295 -10.64 -17.91 20.08
CA VAL A 295 -10.04 -17.68 21.39
C VAL A 295 -8.55 -17.98 21.34
N ARG A 296 -7.72 -16.92 21.39
CA ARG A 296 -6.26 -17.05 21.32
C ARG A 296 -5.59 -17.65 22.55
N SER A 297 -6.34 -17.78 23.65
CA SER A 297 -5.88 -18.34 24.94
C SER A 297 -6.03 -19.86 25.04
N THR A 298 -6.66 -20.52 24.06
CA THR A 298 -6.94 -21.96 24.10
C THR A 298 -5.75 -22.74 23.56
N LYS A 299 -5.45 -23.92 24.13
CA LYS A 299 -4.36 -24.81 23.68
C LYS A 299 -4.45 -25.23 22.19
N THR A 300 -5.65 -25.14 21.61
CA THR A 300 -5.92 -25.41 20.19
C THR A 300 -5.49 -24.27 19.26
N TYR A 301 -5.36 -23.05 19.76
CA TYR A 301 -4.86 -21.92 18.99
C TYR A 301 -3.33 -21.96 18.97
N LYS A 302 -2.75 -22.35 17.83
CA LYS A 302 -1.29 -22.25 17.59
C LYS A 302 -1.00 -20.88 16.97
N PRO A 303 -0.47 -19.91 17.72
CA PRO A 303 -0.15 -18.63 17.13
C PRO A 303 1.13 -18.76 16.29
N PHE A 304 1.05 -18.39 15.02
CA PHE A 304 2.17 -18.48 14.06
C PHE A 304 2.94 -17.15 13.93
N THR A 305 3.06 -16.39 15.02
CA THR A 305 3.82 -15.12 15.05
C THR A 305 4.86 -15.18 16.15
N LEU A 306 6.08 -14.71 15.87
CA LEU A 306 7.19 -14.68 16.85
C LEU A 306 6.83 -13.92 18.14
N LEU A 307 5.93 -12.93 18.07
CA LEU A 307 5.43 -12.15 19.20
C LEU A 307 4.01 -12.55 19.65
N ALA A 308 3.60 -13.78 19.41
CA ALA A 308 2.31 -14.32 19.84
C ALA A 308 2.02 -14.11 21.33
N PHE A 309 3.03 -14.36 22.17
CA PHE A 309 2.94 -14.22 23.62
C PHE A 309 2.75 -12.75 24.05
N ALA A 310 3.23 -11.79 23.26
CA ALA A 310 3.19 -10.38 23.57
C ALA A 310 1.87 -9.70 23.16
N GLN A 311 0.88 -10.42 22.63
CA GLN A 311 -0.39 -9.80 22.25
C GLN A 311 -1.13 -9.23 23.48
N PRO A 312 -1.65 -7.98 23.45
CA PRO A 312 -1.88 -7.10 22.30
C PRO A 312 -0.78 -6.04 22.05
N LEU A 313 0.40 -6.14 22.66
CA LEU A 313 1.46 -5.12 22.58
C LEU A 313 1.85 -4.72 21.14
N PRO A 314 2.02 -5.64 20.16
CA PRO A 314 2.38 -5.24 18.80
C PRO A 314 1.38 -4.28 18.13
N ALA A 315 0.09 -4.41 18.46
CA ALA A 315 -0.93 -3.52 17.93
C ALA A 315 -0.90 -2.15 18.62
N LEU A 316 -0.59 -2.12 19.92
CA LEU A 316 -0.42 -0.88 20.66
C LEU A 316 0.83 -0.13 20.19
N THR A 317 1.95 -0.84 19.97
CA THR A 317 3.18 -0.24 19.45
C THR A 317 3.01 0.25 18.02
N SER A 318 2.27 -0.48 17.17
CA SER A 318 1.93 -0.01 15.82
C SER A 318 1.09 1.26 15.84
N LEU A 319 0.07 1.33 16.70
CA LEU A 319 -0.76 2.53 16.86
C LEU A 319 0.06 3.73 17.36
N ALA A 320 0.88 3.53 18.40
CA ALA A 320 1.77 4.56 18.92
C ALA A 320 2.77 5.02 17.86
N GLY A 321 3.36 4.09 17.11
CA GLY A 321 4.27 4.39 15.99
C GLY A 321 3.60 5.24 14.91
N CYS A 322 2.37 4.91 14.50
CA CYS A 322 1.62 5.72 13.53
C CYS A 322 1.38 7.15 14.03
N LEU A 323 1.03 7.32 15.32
CA LEU A 323 0.82 8.64 15.92
C LEU A 323 2.12 9.45 16.00
N VAL A 324 3.23 8.80 16.34
CA VAL A 324 4.56 9.44 16.41
C VAL A 324 4.99 9.91 15.02
N VAL A 325 4.89 9.05 14.00
CA VAL A 325 5.22 9.43 12.62
C VAL A 325 4.33 10.57 12.15
N PHE A 326 3.02 10.52 12.44
CA PHE A 326 2.08 11.58 12.11
C PHE A 326 2.43 12.92 12.79
N ALA A 327 2.89 12.88 14.04
CA ALA A 327 3.38 14.07 14.74
C ALA A 327 4.64 14.63 14.08
N PHE A 328 5.58 13.78 13.65
CA PHE A 328 6.79 14.21 12.96
C PHE A 328 6.56 14.75 11.54
N CYS A 329 5.44 14.41 10.89
CA CYS A 329 5.05 15.09 9.65
C CYS A 329 4.86 16.62 9.84
N SER A 330 4.58 17.08 11.06
CA SER A 330 4.50 18.50 11.40
C SER A 330 5.85 19.23 11.42
N ALA A 331 6.98 18.51 11.38
CA ALA A 331 8.30 19.12 11.45
C ALA A 331 8.55 20.15 10.33
N THR A 332 7.84 20.01 9.20
CA THR A 332 7.89 20.86 7.99
C THR A 332 7.62 22.35 8.19
N TRP A 333 7.04 22.75 9.32
CA TRP A 333 6.74 24.15 9.60
C TRP A 333 7.25 24.64 10.95
N TRP A 334 8.05 23.86 11.70
CA TRP A 334 8.38 24.21 13.09
C TRP A 334 9.17 25.53 13.20
N ASN A 335 10.07 25.79 12.25
CA ASN A 335 10.96 26.96 12.26
C ASN A 335 10.66 27.98 11.14
N SER A 336 9.62 27.74 10.35
CA SER A 336 9.21 28.61 9.24
C SER A 336 7.84 29.22 9.51
N PRO A 337 7.52 30.41 8.94
CA PRO A 337 6.16 30.93 8.98
C PRO A 337 5.18 29.91 8.40
N VAL A 338 4.06 29.72 9.09
CA VAL A 338 3.01 28.76 8.71
C VAL A 338 2.36 29.22 7.41
N THR A 339 2.77 28.64 6.28
CA THR A 339 2.12 28.86 4.98
C THR A 339 1.11 27.74 4.70
N PHE A 340 0.02 28.09 4.02
CA PHE A 340 -1.03 27.12 3.66
C PHE A 340 -0.47 25.91 2.89
N SER A 341 0.52 26.12 2.01
CA SER A 341 1.16 25.05 1.25
C SER A 341 1.92 24.07 2.14
N LYS A 342 2.68 24.56 3.13
CA LYS A 342 3.37 23.73 4.14
C LYS A 342 2.37 22.89 4.94
N VAL A 343 1.23 23.51 5.29
CA VAL A 343 0.14 22.82 5.99
C VAL A 343 -0.51 21.75 5.14
N ALA A 344 -0.82 22.09 3.89
CA ALA A 344 -1.48 21.19 2.95
C ALA A 344 -0.62 19.96 2.63
N ILE A 345 0.72 20.11 2.55
CA ILE A 345 1.65 18.99 2.33
C ILE A 345 1.45 17.87 3.37
N GLY A 346 1.44 18.23 4.67
CA GLY A 346 1.33 17.25 5.75
C GLY A 346 -0.11 16.79 6.02
N TYR A 347 -1.09 17.68 5.83
CA TYR A 347 -2.43 17.50 6.39
C TYR A 347 -3.58 17.52 5.39
N ALA A 348 -3.36 17.81 4.11
CA ALA A 348 -4.45 17.81 3.11
C ALA A 348 -5.14 16.44 3.03
N ALA A 349 -4.38 15.36 2.95
CA ALA A 349 -4.94 14.01 2.93
C ALA A 349 -5.77 13.66 4.17
N PRO A 350 -5.26 13.83 5.41
CA PRO A 350 -6.05 13.66 6.62
C PRO A 350 -7.35 14.47 6.62
N ILE A 351 -7.32 15.73 6.17
CA ILE A 351 -8.49 16.61 6.10
C ILE A 351 -9.50 16.07 5.08
N ILE A 352 -9.04 15.68 3.90
CA ILE A 352 -9.89 15.09 2.84
C ILE A 352 -10.50 13.78 3.31
N LEU A 353 -9.72 12.89 3.92
CA LEU A 353 -10.20 11.63 4.47
C LEU A 353 -11.20 11.84 5.60
N LEU A 354 -10.96 12.80 6.50
CA LEU A 354 -11.88 13.17 7.55
C LEU A 354 -13.19 13.71 6.96
N ALA A 355 -13.12 14.55 5.94
CA ALA A 355 -14.28 15.07 5.23
C ALA A 355 -15.09 13.93 4.57
N PHE A 356 -14.43 13.03 3.83
CA PHE A 356 -15.09 11.84 3.27
C PHE A 356 -15.70 10.97 4.36
N PHE A 357 -14.98 10.72 5.45
CA PHE A 357 -15.48 9.95 6.57
C PHE A 357 -16.74 10.57 7.17
N ILE A 358 -16.76 11.89 7.40
CA ILE A 358 -17.93 12.61 7.91
C ILE A 358 -19.08 12.52 6.91
N ILE A 359 -18.84 12.72 5.62
CA ILE A 359 -19.86 12.60 4.56
C ILE A 359 -20.44 11.19 4.56
N PHE A 360 -19.60 10.15 4.55
CA PHE A 360 -20.06 8.76 4.59
C PHE A 360 -20.81 8.45 5.88
N LYS A 361 -20.39 9.01 7.02
CA LYS A 361 -21.08 8.87 8.31
C LYS A 361 -22.49 9.45 8.24
N LEU A 362 -22.61 10.66 7.70
CA LEU A 362 -23.88 11.38 7.55
C LEU A 362 -24.82 10.65 6.60
N ILE A 363 -24.30 10.13 5.48
CA ILE A 363 -25.09 9.39 4.48
C ILE A 363 -25.53 8.03 5.03
N ASN A 364 -24.63 7.26 5.65
CA ASN A 364 -24.90 5.88 5.98
C ASN A 364 -25.70 5.72 7.29
N ARG A 365 -25.81 6.78 8.11
CA ARG A 365 -26.48 6.81 9.45
C ARG A 365 -26.16 5.61 10.36
N ARG A 366 -25.12 4.83 10.05
CA ARG A 366 -24.80 3.58 10.71
C ARG A 366 -24.05 3.95 12.00
N LEU A 367 -24.72 3.72 13.12
CA LEU A 367 -24.12 3.92 14.44
C LEU A 367 -22.91 3.01 14.60
N TRP A 368 -21.93 3.46 15.39
CA TRP A 368 -20.79 2.63 15.77
C TRP A 368 -21.31 1.33 16.37
N VAL A 369 -20.75 0.19 15.96
CA VAL A 369 -21.02 -1.08 16.63
C VAL A 369 -20.61 -0.91 18.10
N ARG A 370 -21.60 -0.83 18.99
CA ARG A 370 -21.38 -0.78 20.43
C ARG A 370 -20.77 -2.11 20.84
N THR A 371 -19.55 -2.06 21.33
CA THR A 371 -18.83 -3.22 21.91
C THR A 371 -19.36 -3.44 23.33
N GLY A 372 -20.62 -3.87 23.40
CA GLY A 372 -21.31 -4.24 24.64
C GLY A 372 -20.97 -5.67 25.08
N THR A 373 -21.60 -6.10 26.16
CA THR A 373 -21.57 -7.48 26.66
C THR A 373 -22.46 -8.44 25.87
N ASP A 374 -23.19 -7.94 24.86
CA ASP A 374 -24.11 -8.71 24.01
C ASP A 374 -23.37 -9.79 23.20
N PHE A 375 -23.33 -11.03 23.73
CA PHE A 375 -22.74 -12.18 23.05
C PHE A 375 -23.41 -12.47 21.70
N THR A 376 -24.73 -12.28 21.57
CA THR A 376 -25.49 -12.54 20.33
C THR A 376 -25.02 -11.70 19.15
N LYS A 377 -24.61 -10.45 19.37
CA LYS A 377 -24.03 -9.60 18.31
C LYS A 377 -22.63 -10.05 17.95
N LEU A 378 -21.87 -10.53 18.93
CA LEU A 378 -20.52 -11.05 18.72
C LEU A 378 -20.57 -12.36 17.93
N SER A 379 -21.42 -13.33 18.31
CA SER A 379 -21.58 -14.61 17.60
C SER A 379 -22.02 -14.40 16.16
N GLN A 380 -23.04 -13.56 15.90
CA GLN A 380 -23.47 -13.23 14.54
C GLN A 380 -22.34 -12.60 13.69
N THR A 381 -21.49 -11.78 14.31
CA THR A 381 -20.32 -11.20 13.64
C THR A 381 -19.24 -12.27 13.37
N LEU A 382 -18.99 -13.16 14.33
CA LEU A 382 -18.05 -14.27 14.19
C LEU A 382 -18.51 -15.28 13.14
N ASP A 383 -19.80 -15.56 13.03
CA ASP A 383 -20.38 -16.42 11.99
C ASP A 383 -20.21 -15.81 10.61
N ARG A 384 -20.47 -14.50 10.48
CA ARG A 384 -20.18 -13.78 9.24
C ARG A 384 -18.69 -13.86 8.89
N LEU A 385 -17.79 -13.75 9.87
CA LEU A 385 -16.34 -13.88 9.65
C LEU A 385 -15.92 -15.32 9.31
N LYS A 386 -16.58 -16.33 9.88
CA LYS A 386 -16.36 -17.75 9.57
C LYS A 386 -16.64 -18.02 8.09
N TRP A 387 -17.68 -17.41 7.54
CA TRP A 387 -18.01 -17.50 6.11
C TRP A 387 -16.93 -16.91 5.19
N TYR A 388 -16.23 -15.85 5.63
CA TYR A 388 -15.11 -15.26 4.88
C TYR A 388 -13.80 -16.04 5.01
N LYS A 389 -13.76 -17.11 5.80
CA LYS A 389 -12.56 -17.94 6.02
C LYS A 389 -12.83 -19.42 5.68
N PRO A 390 -13.28 -19.73 4.45
CA PRO A 390 -13.58 -21.11 4.05
C PRO A 390 -12.34 -22.02 4.05
N ASP A 391 -11.12 -21.48 3.94
CA ASP A 391 -9.87 -22.25 3.88
C ASP A 391 -9.52 -23.03 5.18
N GLU A 392 -10.24 -22.83 6.27
CA GLU A 392 -10.11 -23.64 7.50
C GLU A 392 -11.11 -24.80 7.57
N VAL A 393 -11.74 -25.13 6.44
CA VAL A 393 -12.43 -26.40 6.23
C VAL A 393 -11.47 -27.56 6.54
N SER A 394 -12.01 -28.59 7.20
CA SER A 394 -11.24 -29.59 7.93
C SER A 394 -10.21 -30.35 7.07
N PRO A 395 -9.06 -30.78 7.63
CA PRO A 395 -8.07 -31.61 6.92
C PRO A 395 -8.64 -32.88 6.28
N ARG A 396 -9.82 -33.35 6.74
CA ARG A 396 -10.55 -34.50 6.19
C ARG A 396 -11.13 -34.20 4.80
N GLU A 397 -11.58 -32.98 4.54
CA GLU A 397 -12.11 -32.59 3.23
C GLU A 397 -10.99 -32.39 2.23
N GLU A 398 -9.86 -31.79 2.61
CA GLU A 398 -8.66 -31.73 1.77
C GLU A 398 -8.12 -33.14 1.44
N GLN A 399 -8.13 -34.08 2.40
CA GLN A 399 -7.75 -35.48 2.11
C GLN A 399 -8.74 -36.14 1.15
N MET A 400 -10.05 -35.97 1.32
CA MET A 400 -11.03 -36.53 0.39
C MET A 400 -10.92 -35.91 -1.01
N GLU A 401 -10.62 -34.63 -1.11
CA GLU A 401 -10.43 -33.93 -2.38
C GLU A 401 -9.12 -34.33 -3.06
N ALA A 402 -8.02 -34.46 -2.31
CA ALA A 402 -6.76 -35.03 -2.81
C ALA A 402 -6.94 -36.49 -3.29
N THR A 403 -7.76 -37.28 -2.60
CA THR A 403 -8.07 -38.67 -2.98
C THR A 403 -8.97 -38.72 -4.23
N ARG A 404 -9.88 -37.73 -4.42
CA ARG A 404 -10.66 -37.58 -5.66
C ARG A 404 -9.79 -37.20 -6.86
N VAL A 405 -8.81 -36.32 -6.68
CA VAL A 405 -7.92 -35.87 -7.77
C VAL A 405 -6.87 -36.94 -8.14
N LEU A 406 -6.51 -37.82 -7.22
CA LEU A 406 -5.58 -38.94 -7.45
C LEU A 406 -6.26 -40.22 -7.97
N SER A 407 -7.60 -40.25 -8.06
CA SER A 407 -8.30 -41.38 -8.65
C SER A 407 -8.29 -41.24 -10.18
N PRO A 408 -7.68 -42.17 -10.95
CA PRO A 408 -7.85 -42.19 -12.39
C PRO A 408 -9.34 -42.35 -12.74
N PRO A 409 -9.84 -41.80 -13.85
CA PRO A 409 -11.18 -42.12 -14.31
C PRO A 409 -11.25 -43.64 -14.48
N LEU A 410 -12.14 -44.29 -13.73
CA LEU A 410 -12.47 -45.70 -13.92
C LEU A 410 -12.87 -45.85 -15.38
N ALA A 411 -11.95 -46.39 -16.18
CA ALA A 411 -12.24 -46.84 -17.53
C ALA A 411 -13.40 -47.82 -17.40
N ALA A 412 -14.54 -47.45 -17.99
CA ALA A 412 -15.69 -48.32 -18.11
C ALA A 412 -15.21 -49.60 -18.82
N SER A 413 -15.09 -50.68 -18.06
CA SER A 413 -14.78 -52.01 -18.59
C SER A 413 -16.00 -52.48 -19.38
N SER A 414 -15.97 -52.24 -20.69
CA SER A 414 -16.89 -52.79 -21.65
C SER A 414 -16.55 -54.27 -21.86
N THR A 415 -17.34 -55.16 -21.26
CA THR A 415 -17.30 -56.59 -21.64
C THR A 415 -18.69 -57.23 -21.45
N VAL A 416 -19.37 -57.36 -22.59
CA VAL A 416 -20.20 -58.51 -23.02
C VAL A 416 -21.57 -58.70 -22.37
N LEU A 417 -22.66 -58.54 -23.15
CA LEU A 417 -23.37 -59.66 -23.81
C LEU A 417 -24.51 -59.12 -24.68
N GLY A 418 -24.44 -59.37 -25.99
CA GLY A 418 -25.59 -59.25 -26.88
C GLY A 418 -26.42 -60.52 -26.83
N SER A 419 -27.73 -60.40 -26.64
CA SER A 419 -28.72 -61.38 -27.09
C SER A 419 -30.11 -60.76 -27.16
N HIS A 420 -30.66 -60.77 -28.37
CA HIS A 420 -32.06 -60.82 -28.78
C HIS A 420 -33.20 -60.50 -27.80
N GLY A 421 -34.15 -59.67 -28.27
CA GLY A 421 -35.58 -59.92 -27.99
C GLY A 421 -36.50 -58.70 -27.92
N ASN A 422 -37.13 -58.39 -29.05
CA ASN A 422 -38.51 -57.95 -29.24
C ASN A 422 -39.05 -56.60 -28.69
N LEU A 423 -39.59 -55.85 -29.67
CA LEU A 423 -40.87 -55.13 -29.70
C LEU A 423 -41.33 -54.39 -28.43
N GLU A 424 -41.38 -53.06 -28.51
CA GLU A 424 -42.64 -52.33 -28.71
C GLU A 424 -42.37 -50.84 -28.99
N SER A 425 -43.20 -50.27 -29.85
CA SER A 425 -43.28 -48.85 -30.25
C SER A 425 -44.75 -48.43 -30.02
N PRO A 426 -45.20 -47.18 -30.17
CA PRO A 426 -44.57 -45.85 -30.06
C PRO A 426 -45.40 -44.90 -29.15
N LYS A 427 -44.96 -43.66 -28.96
CA LYS A 427 -45.74 -42.42 -29.24
C LYS A 427 -44.96 -41.16 -28.81
N PHE A 428 -44.40 -40.48 -29.80
CA PHE A 428 -44.05 -39.06 -29.71
C PHE A 428 -45.13 -38.28 -30.47
N ALA A 429 -45.87 -37.42 -29.77
CA ALA A 429 -46.74 -36.43 -30.38
C ALA A 429 -46.00 -35.08 -30.35
N GLN A 430 -45.79 -34.52 -31.53
CA GLN A 430 -45.47 -33.10 -31.74
C GLN A 430 -46.67 -32.23 -31.35
N VAL A 431 -46.45 -31.10 -30.68
CA VAL A 431 -47.25 -29.88 -30.90
C VAL A 431 -46.38 -28.63 -30.76
N THR A 432 -46.08 -28.08 -31.94
CA THR A 432 -46.06 -26.69 -32.40
C THR A 432 -46.16 -25.50 -31.43
N THR A 433 -45.30 -24.52 -31.73
CA THR A 433 -45.31 -23.09 -31.41
C THR A 433 -46.54 -22.33 -31.95
N SER A 434 -47.07 -21.34 -31.20
CA SER A 434 -47.52 -20.03 -31.74
C SER A 434 -47.90 -19.02 -30.63
N GLY A 435 -47.18 -17.90 -30.59
CA GLY A 435 -47.70 -16.55 -30.83
C GLY A 435 -48.90 -15.95 -30.07
N TYR A 436 -48.62 -14.81 -29.43
CA TYR A 436 -49.39 -13.55 -29.36
C TYR A 436 -50.75 -13.47 -28.62
N GLY A 437 -50.89 -12.41 -27.80
CA GLY A 437 -52.20 -11.79 -27.55
C GLY A 437 -52.34 -11.05 -26.22
N GLN A 438 -52.44 -9.73 -26.29
CA GLN A 438 -52.59 -8.73 -25.22
C GLN A 438 -53.89 -8.85 -24.40
N ALA A 439 -53.84 -8.35 -23.15
CA ALA A 439 -54.71 -7.27 -22.67
C ALA A 439 -53.99 -6.51 -21.54
#